data_AF-A0A316MA72-F1
#
_entry.id   AF-A0A316MA72-F1
#
_cell.length_a   1.000
_cell.length_b   1.000
_cell.length_c   1.000
_cell.angle_alpha   90.00
_cell.angle_beta   90.00
_cell.angle_gamma   90.00
#
_symmetry.space_group_name_H-M   'P 1'
#
loop_
_entity.id
_entity.type
_entity.pdbx_description
1 polymer ?
#
loop_
_entity_poly.entity_id
_entity_poly.type
_entity_poly.pdbx_seq_one_letter_code
_entity_poly.pdbx_strand_id
1 'polypeptide(L)'
;MEQILLDRKALSERWGVSIQAIINYENDGVIKRNPNIPTPRYNLYDIRKIEGAQLDPLSPIERKRLEREVDEWKTKYENLRKVLGNILTESSKIINL
;
A
#
# COMPACT_ATOMS: atom_id res chain seq x y z
N MET A 1 -9.55 16.59 -8.84
CA MET A 1 -8.42 15.64 -8.94
C MET A 1 -7.61 15.78 -7.67
N GLU A 2 -7.38 14.70 -6.91
CA GLU A 2 -6.49 14.76 -5.75
C GLU A 2 -5.06 15.07 -6.22
N GLN A 3 -4.44 16.07 -5.61
CA GLN A 3 -3.09 16.50 -5.97
C GLN A 3 -2.05 15.55 -5.37
N ILE A 4 -1.35 14.80 -6.22
CA ILE A 4 -0.40 13.76 -5.78
C ILE A 4 0.88 14.36 -5.16
N LEU A 5 1.27 15.56 -5.60
CA LEU A 5 2.50 16.23 -5.20
C LEU A 5 2.22 17.65 -4.69
N LEU A 6 2.71 17.96 -3.49
CA LEU A 6 2.67 19.29 -2.90
C LEU A 6 3.96 20.05 -3.19
N ASP A 7 3.84 21.36 -3.41
CA ASP A 7 4.98 22.27 -3.38
C ASP A 7 5.19 22.85 -1.98
N ARG A 8 6.28 23.60 -1.78
CA ARG A 8 6.58 24.20 -0.47
C ARG A 8 5.50 25.17 -0.01
N LYS A 9 4.88 25.91 -0.93
CA LYS A 9 3.87 26.91 -0.60
C LYS A 9 2.61 26.21 -0.09
N ALA A 10 2.11 25.24 -0.84
CA ALA A 10 0.96 24.44 -0.46
C ALA A 10 1.20 23.68 0.86
N LEU A 11 2.39 23.12 1.06
CA LEU A 11 2.74 22.45 2.32
C LEU A 11 2.81 23.45 3.50
N SER A 12 3.37 24.64 3.27
CA SER A 12 3.43 25.70 4.29
C SER A 12 2.04 26.20 4.70
N GLU A 13 1.15 26.41 3.73
CA GLU A 13 -0.24 26.80 3.97
C GLU A 13 -1.01 25.70 4.74
N ARG A 14 -0.77 24.44 4.38
CA ARG A 14 -1.41 23.29 5.01
C ARG A 14 -1.05 23.12 6.48
N TRP A 15 0.22 23.33 6.83
CA TRP A 15 0.72 23.20 8.20
C TRP A 15 0.66 24.50 9.00
N GLY A 16 0.29 25.62 8.38
CA GLY A 16 0.26 26.93 9.02
C GLY A 16 1.65 27.42 9.45
N VAL A 17 2.69 27.02 8.72
CA VAL A 17 4.10 27.37 9.01
C VAL A 17 4.69 28.22 7.88
N SER A 18 5.85 28.83 8.12
CA SER A 18 6.55 29.58 7.07
C SER A 18 7.20 28.63 6.05
N ILE A 19 7.44 29.13 4.82
CA ILE A 19 8.19 28.39 3.80
C ILE A 19 9.61 28.04 4.30
N GLN A 20 10.21 28.90 5.12
CA GLN A 20 11.53 28.64 5.71
C GLN A 20 11.49 27.44 6.67
N ALA A 21 10.42 27.27 7.44
CA ALA A 21 10.25 26.09 8.30
C ALA A 21 10.22 24.80 7.46
N ILE A 22 9.51 24.81 6.31
CA ILE A 22 9.51 23.67 5.38
C ILE A 22 10.91 23.35 4.85
N ILE A 23 11.72 24.36 4.53
CA ILE A 23 13.12 24.16 4.11
C ILE A 23 13.95 23.54 5.24
N ASN A 24 13.76 24.01 6.48
CA ASN A 24 14.46 23.46 7.63
C ASN A 24 14.07 21.98 7.85
N TYR A 25 12.78 21.66 7.78
CA TYR A 25 12.30 20.28 7.87
C TYR A 25 12.86 19.38 6.77
N GLU A 26 13.08 19.91 5.56
CA GLU A 26 13.76 19.18 4.49
C GLU A 26 15.24 18.94 4.83
N ASN A 27 15.95 19.95 5.33
CA ASN A 27 17.36 19.84 5.72
C ASN A 27 17.56 18.90 6.92
N ASP A 28 16.63 18.92 7.86
CA ASP A 28 16.61 18.08 9.06
C ASP A 28 16.14 16.63 8.75
N GLY A 29 15.68 16.38 7.52
CA GLY A 29 15.23 15.06 7.07
C GLY A 29 13.83 14.65 7.55
N VAL A 30 13.05 15.58 8.13
CA VAL A 30 11.66 15.36 8.57
C VAL A 30 10.73 15.13 7.38
N ILE A 31 10.93 15.87 6.29
CA ILE A 31 10.21 15.68 5.02
C ILE A 31 11.21 15.43 3.89
N LYS A 32 10.81 14.60 2.92
CA LYS A 32 11.66 14.23 1.79
C LYS A 32 11.13 14.78 0.48
N ARG A 33 11.98 15.51 -0.25
CA ARG A 33 11.69 15.92 -1.63
C ARG A 33 11.74 14.73 -2.58
N ASN A 34 10.90 14.74 -3.62
CA ASN A 34 10.98 13.76 -4.69
C ASN A 34 12.28 13.97 -5.50
N PRO A 35 13.22 13.01 -5.51
CA PRO A 35 14.51 13.18 -6.17
C PRO A 35 14.41 13.26 -7.70
N ASN A 36 13.31 12.77 -8.29
CA ASN A 36 13.11 12.72 -9.73
C ASN A 36 12.62 14.06 -10.30
N ILE A 37 12.30 15.05 -9.46
CA ILE A 37 11.79 16.35 -9.88
C ILE A 37 12.77 17.45 -9.44
N PRO A 38 13.27 18.29 -10.36
CA PRO A 38 14.22 19.35 -10.02
C PRO A 38 13.67 20.41 -9.07
N THR A 39 12.36 20.65 -9.10
CA THR A 39 11.68 21.58 -8.19
C THR A 39 11.24 20.88 -6.90
N PRO A 40 11.25 21.57 -5.75
CA PRO A 40 10.78 20.99 -4.49
C PRO A 40 9.32 20.52 -4.62
N ARG A 41 9.16 19.19 -4.57
CA ARG A 41 7.88 18.49 -4.62
C ARG A 41 7.88 17.39 -3.57
N TYR A 42 6.84 17.35 -2.75
CA TYR A 42 6.66 16.39 -1.67
C TYR A 42 5.48 15.48 -2.00
N ASN A 43 5.64 14.18 -1.79
CA ASN A 43 4.57 13.24 -2.01
C ASN A 43 3.48 13.44 -0.95
N LEU A 44 2.23 13.68 -1.38
CA LEU A 44 1.11 13.86 -0.46
C LEU A 44 0.92 12.64 0.46
N TYR A 45 1.23 11.44 -0.03
CA TYR A 45 1.18 10.21 0.76
C TYR A 45 2.14 10.26 1.95
N ASP A 46 3.41 10.65 1.72
CA ASP A 46 4.43 10.74 2.77
C ASP A 46 4.07 11.82 3.79
N ILE A 47 3.57 12.97 3.32
CA ILE A 47 3.13 14.06 4.20
C ILE A 47 1.94 13.61 5.07
N ARG A 48 0.93 12.95 4.50
CA ARG A 48 -0.22 12.44 5.26
C ARG A 48 0.17 11.37 6.28
N LYS A 49 1.19 10.55 5.97
CA LYS A 49 1.77 9.59 6.93
C LYS A 49 2.40 10.30 8.14
N ILE A 50 3.11 11.42 7.91
CA ILE A 50 3.70 12.24 8.98
C ILE A 50 2.62 12.86 9.87
N GLU A 51 1.49 13.26 9.30
CA GLU A 51 0.37 13.86 10.04
C GLU A 51 -0.44 12.86 10.87
N GLY A 52 -0.13 11.57 10.79
CA GLY A 52 -0.88 10.53 11.51
C GLY A 52 -2.30 10.31 10.97
N ALA A 53 -2.62 10.81 9.78
CA ALA A 53 -3.87 10.47 9.11
C ALA A 53 -3.80 8.98 8.75
N GLN A 54 -4.74 8.18 9.26
CA GLN A 54 -4.83 6.75 8.99
C GLN A 54 -5.20 6.55 7.51
N LEU A 55 -4.19 6.61 6.65
CA LEU A 55 -4.33 6.29 5.24
C LEU A 55 -4.33 4.79 5.12
N ASP A 56 -5.40 4.26 4.57
CA ASP A 56 -5.36 2.93 4.04
C ASP A 56 -4.28 2.89 2.95
N PRO A 57 -3.23 2.05 3.08
CA PRO A 57 -2.11 2.03 2.14
C PRO A 57 -2.54 1.56 0.75
N LEU A 58 -3.74 0.97 0.62
CA LEU A 58 -4.27 0.48 -0.64
C LEU A 58 -5.24 1.50 -1.24
N SER A 59 -5.02 1.84 -2.51
CA SER A 59 -6.08 2.47 -3.30
C SER A 59 -7.30 1.55 -3.37
N PRO A 60 -8.54 2.06 -3.52
CA PRO A 60 -9.73 1.22 -3.63
C PRO A 60 -9.64 0.17 -4.74
N ILE A 61 -8.97 0.50 -5.85
CA ILE A 61 -8.74 -0.40 -6.99
C ILE A 61 -7.79 -1.51 -6.57
N GLU A 62 -6.69 -1.16 -5.92
CA GLU A 62 -5.66 -2.11 -5.49
C GLU A 62 -6.21 -3.06 -4.43
N ARG A 63 -7.05 -2.56 -3.52
CA ARG A 63 -7.78 -3.40 -2.57
C ARG A 63 -8.66 -4.42 -3.28
N LYS A 64 -9.48 -3.96 -4.23
CA LYS A 64 -10.36 -4.85 -5.00
C LYS A 64 -9.59 -5.88 -5.82
N ARG A 65 -8.39 -5.52 -6.33
CA ARG A 65 -7.48 -6.45 -7.00
C ARG A 65 -6.99 -7.54 -6.03
N LEU A 66 -6.47 -7.13 -4.87
CA LEU A 66 -5.97 -8.05 -3.85
C LEU A 66 -7.05 -8.96 -3.27
N GLU A 67 -8.27 -8.43 -3.05
CA GLU A 67 -9.42 -9.24 -2.61
C GLU A 67 -9.75 -10.35 -3.62
N ARG A 68 -9.71 -10.05 -4.93
CA ARG A 68 -9.92 -11.06 -5.98
C ARG A 68 -8.81 -12.10 -6.00
N GLU A 69 -7.55 -11.67 -5.85
CA GLU A 69 -6.42 -12.61 -5.77
C GLU A 69 -6.57 -13.54 -4.57
N VAL A 70 -6.97 -13.03 -3.41
CA VAL A 70 -7.23 -13.84 -2.22
C VAL A 70 -8.32 -14.89 -2.48
N ASP A 71 -9.43 -14.51 -3.12
CA ASP A 71 -10.51 -15.44 -3.42
C ASP A 71 -10.11 -16.50 -4.45
N GLU A 72 -9.33 -16.12 -5.46
CA GLU A 72 -8.75 -17.06 -6.43
C GLU A 72 -7.83 -18.06 -5.75
N TRP A 73 -6.95 -17.60 -4.85
CA TRP A 73 -6.03 -18.46 -4.11
C TRP A 73 -6.78 -19.41 -3.16
N LYS A 74 -7.81 -18.94 -2.46
CA LYS A 74 -8.66 -19.80 -1.62
C LYS A 74 -9.35 -20.89 -2.44
N THR A 75 -9.89 -20.53 -3.60
CA THR A 75 -10.54 -21.49 -4.50
C THR A 75 -9.56 -22.57 -4.99
N LYS A 76 -8.35 -22.16 -5.39
CA LYS A 76 -7.29 -23.09 -5.80
C LYS A 76 -6.87 -24.01 -4.66
N TYR A 77 -6.72 -23.47 -3.46
CA TYR A 77 -6.38 -24.24 -2.26
C TYR A 77 -7.43 -25.31 -1.94
N GLU A 78 -8.71 -24.94 -1.90
CA GLU A 78 -9.79 -25.90 -1.61
C GLU A 78 -9.91 -26.99 -2.67
N ASN A 79 -9.74 -26.64 -3.96
CA ASN A 79 -9.72 -27.63 -5.03
C ASN A 79 -8.56 -28.62 -4.88
N LEU A 80 -7.36 -28.15 -4.57
CA LEU A 80 -6.20 -29.00 -4.36
C LEU A 80 -6.41 -29.93 -3.16
N ARG A 81 -6.91 -29.37 -2.05
CA ARG A 81 -7.24 -30.13 -0.84
C ARG A 81 -8.25 -31.23 -1.12
N LYS A 82 -9.28 -30.96 -1.91
CA LYS A 82 -10.29 -31.94 -2.32
C LYS A 82 -9.68 -33.08 -3.15
N VAL A 83 -8.83 -32.75 -4.12
CA VAL A 83 -8.14 -33.76 -4.94
C VAL A 83 -7.24 -34.64 -4.08
N LEU A 84 -6.46 -34.05 -3.17
CA LEU A 84 -5.62 -34.81 -2.23
C LEU A 84 -6.45 -35.72 -1.32
N GLY A 85 -7.59 -35.24 -0.82
CA GLY A 85 -8.52 -36.04 -0.02
C GLY A 85 -9.07 -37.25 -0.79
N ASN A 86 -9.43 -37.05 -2.07
CA ASN A 86 -9.88 -38.14 -2.92
C ASN A 86 -8.77 -39.17 -3.13
N ILE A 87 -7.55 -38.73 -3.45
CA ILE A 87 -6.39 -39.62 -3.63
C ILE A 87 -6.14 -40.44 -2.35
N LEU A 88 -6.10 -39.79 -1.19
CA LEU A 88 -5.90 -40.48 0.09
C LEU A 88 -6.98 -41.54 0.33
N THR A 89 -8.23 -41.21 0.03
CA THR A 89 -9.37 -42.13 0.18
C THR A 89 -9.21 -43.35 -0.74
N GLU A 90 -8.88 -43.14 -2.01
CA GLU A 90 -8.66 -44.26 -2.96
C GLU A 90 -7.43 -45.09 -2.58
N SER A 91 -6.31 -44.46 -2.20
CA SER A 91 -5.12 -45.18 -1.72
C SER A 91 -5.42 -46.00 -0.47
N SER A 92 -6.24 -45.50 0.46
CA SER A 92 -6.63 -46.24 1.66
C SER A 92 -7.45 -47.48 1.35
N LYS A 93 -8.27 -47.47 0.29
CA LYS A 93 -9.00 -48.66 -0.17
C LYS A 93 -8.06 -49.74 -0.70
N ILE A 94 -6.97 -49.33 -1.35
CA ILE A 94 -5.96 -50.25 -1.90
C ILE A 94 -5.09 -50.85 -0.80
N ILE A 95 -4.74 -50.08 0.23
CA ILE A 95 -3.89 -50.53 1.35
C ILE A 95 -4.65 -51.42 2.35
N ASN A 96 -5.98 -51.27 2.45
CA ASN A 96 -6.83 -52.11 3.30
C ASN A 96 -7.32 -53.42 2.61
N LEU A 97 -6.63 -53.86 1.56
CA LEU A 97 -6.74 -55.18 0.92
C LEU A 97 -5.47 -55.99 1.19
#